data_AF-A0A923B424-F1
#
_entry.id   AF-A0A923B424-F1
#
_cell.length_a   1.000
_cell.length_b   1.000
_cell.length_c   1.000
_cell.angle_alpha   90.00
_cell.angle_beta   90.00
_cell.angle_gamma   90.00
#
_symmetry.space_group_name_H-M   'P 1'
#
loop_
_entity.id
_entity.type
_entity.pdbx_description
1 polymer ?
#
loop_
_entity_poly.entity_id
_entity_poly.type
_entity_poly.pdbx_seq_one_letter_code
_entity_poly.pdbx_strand_id
1 'polypeptide(L)' 'MKIKWEYTTLKIATDFRFFSGTDFDTNQLEKELNEYGAAGWELVSIFDIEKVKGGSKFVVAVLKRPKESIH' A
#
# COMPACT_ATOMS: atom_id res chain seq x y z
N MET A 1 -30.20 -0.86 -0.64
CA MET A 1 -29.24 0.26 -0.65
C MET A 1 -27.99 -0.19 -1.39
N LYS A 2 -27.38 0.63 -2.25
CA LYS A 2 -26.12 0.29 -2.93
C LYS A 2 -24.95 0.84 -2.10
N ILE A 3 -24.05 -0.03 -1.65
CA ILE A 3 -22.80 0.39 -1.01
C ILE A 3 -21.93 1.05 -2.08
N LYS A 4 -21.46 2.27 -1.81
CA LYS A 4 -20.40 2.92 -2.59
C LYS A 4 -19.08 2.59 -1.92
N TRP A 5 -18.05 2.30 -2.72
CA TRP A 5 -16.71 2.02 -2.22
C TRP A 5 -15.81 3.20 -2.52
N GLU A 6 -14.92 3.52 -1.58
CA GLU A 6 -13.75 4.35 -1.85
C GLU A 6 -12.49 3.51 -1.81
N TYR A 7 -11.52 3.91 -2.62
CA TYR A 7 -10.25 3.21 -2.81
C TYR A 7 -9.09 4.16 -2.58
N THR A 8 -8.01 3.64 -2.01
CA THR A 8 -6.74 4.35 -1.85
C THR A 8 -5.58 3.43 -2.19
N THR A 9 -4.44 4.03 -2.52
CA THR A 9 -3.23 3.31 -2.93
C THR A 9 -2.05 3.77 -2.09
N LEU A 10 -1.38 2.83 -1.42
CA LEU A 10 -0.12 3.04 -0.72
C LEU A 10 1.02 2.70 -1.66
N LYS A 11 2.04 3.55 -1.74
CA LYS A 11 3.23 3.32 -2.55
C LYS A 11 4.46 3.44 -1.67
N ILE A 12 5.15 2.32 -1.49
CA ILE A 12 6.33 2.22 -0.63
C ILE A 12 7.54 1.98 -1.51
N ALA A 13 8.55 2.84 -1.39
CA ALA A 13 9.81 2.66 -2.08
C ALA A 13 10.63 1.58 -1.37
N THR A 14 11.17 0.62 -2.12
CA THR A 14 12.04 -0.43 -1.56
C THR A 14 13.51 0.02 -1.50
N ASP A 15 13.82 1.21 -2.01
CA ASP A 15 15.18 1.77 -2.06
C ASP A 15 15.50 2.51 -0.75
N PHE A 16 15.79 1.77 0.32
CA PHE A 16 16.49 2.34 1.46
C PHE A 16 17.79 1.57 1.73
N ARG A 17 18.91 2.28 1.46
CA ARG A 17 20.27 2.09 1.98
C ARG A 17 21.11 0.94 1.40
N PHE A 18 21.83 1.28 0.33
CA PHE A 18 23.29 1.21 0.10
C PHE A 18 24.21 0.16 0.77
N PHE A 19 23.85 -0.69 1.75
CA PHE A 19 24.82 -1.59 2.39
C PHE A 19 24.32 -2.93 2.98
N SER A 20 23.04 -3.30 2.87
CA SER A 20 22.61 -4.66 3.24
C SER A 20 21.48 -5.09 2.31
N GLY A 21 21.70 -6.21 1.61
CA GLY A 21 20.98 -6.59 0.40
C GLY A 21 19.46 -6.69 0.52
N THR A 22 18.81 -6.58 -0.64
CA THR A 22 17.49 -7.12 -1.07
C THR A 22 16.26 -7.10 -0.16
N ASP A 23 16.37 -6.71 1.10
CA ASP A 23 15.34 -6.90 2.10
C ASP A 23 14.45 -5.66 2.12
N PHE A 24 13.25 -5.85 1.59
CA PHE A 24 12.16 -4.89 1.71
C PHE A 24 11.82 -4.69 3.19
N ASP A 25 11.78 -3.44 3.67
CA ASP A 25 11.40 -3.15 5.06
C ASP A 25 9.90 -3.40 5.25
N THR A 26 9.56 -4.61 5.66
CA THR A 26 8.18 -5.01 5.94
C THR A 26 7.60 -4.26 7.12
N ASN A 27 8.41 -3.74 8.06
CA ASN A 27 7.90 -3.04 9.24
C ASN A 27 7.17 -1.75 8.84
N GLN A 28 7.67 -1.04 7.83
CA GLN A 28 6.99 0.15 7.32
C GLN A 28 5.65 -0.21 6.68
N LEU A 29 5.62 -1.25 5.84
CA LEU A 29 4.38 -1.73 5.22
C LEU A 29 3.37 -2.19 6.27
N GLU A 30 3.80 -2.97 7.25
CA GLU A 30 2.96 -3.46 8.35
C GLU A 30 2.38 -2.31 9.16
N LYS A 31 3.19 -1.30 9.49
CA LYS A 31 2.72 -0.11 10.20
C LYS A 31 1.62 0.60 9.43
N GLU A 32 1.83 0.89 8.15
CA GLU A 32 0.83 1.55 7.30
C GLU A 32 -0.45 0.69 7.18
N LEU A 33 -0.32 -0.60 6.92
CA LEU A 33 -1.48 -1.50 6.83
C LEU A 33 -2.29 -1.54 8.13
N ASN A 34 -1.63 -1.55 9.28
CA ASN A 34 -2.30 -1.50 10.58
C ASN A 34 -3.02 -0.16 10.82
N GLU A 35 -2.39 0.97 10.47
CA GLU A 35 -3.00 2.30 10.59
C GLU A 35 -4.25 2.42 9.69
N TYR A 36 -4.16 1.96 8.45
CA TYR A 36 -5.30 1.96 7.53
C TYR A 36 -6.38 0.94 7.95
N GLY A 37 -5.99 -0.23 8.44
CA GLY A 37 -6.90 -1.22 9.00
C GLY A 37 -7.70 -0.67 10.18
N ALA A 38 -7.03 0.05 11.10
CA ALA A 38 -7.70 0.74 12.20
C ALA A 38 -8.67 1.83 11.73
N ALA A 39 -8.43 2.43 10.57
CA ALA A 39 -9.31 3.40 9.92
C ALA A 39 -10.41 2.77 9.03
N GLY A 40 -10.59 1.45 9.11
CA GLY A 40 -11.64 0.70 8.41
C GLY A 40 -11.34 0.36 6.96
N TRP A 41 -10.07 0.47 6.53
CA TRP A 41 -9.65 0.06 5.20
C TRP A 41 -9.31 -1.42 5.13
N GLU A 42 -9.74 -2.06 4.06
CA GLU A 42 -9.45 -3.46 3.74
C GLU A 42 -8.44 -3.54 2.60
N LEU A 43 -7.39 -4.35 2.76
CA LEU A 43 -6.44 -4.64 1.70
C LEU A 43 -7.12 -5.46 0.59
N VAL A 44 -7.01 -4.98 -0.65
CA VAL A 44 -7.60 -5.62 -1.85
C VAL A 44 -6.54 -6.33 -2.67
N SER A 45 -5.39 -5.69 -2.86
CA SER A 45 -4.32 -6.22 -3.71
C SER A 45 -2.99 -5.61 -3.32
N ILE A 46 -1.92 -6.35 -3.57
CA ILE A 46 -0.53 -5.87 -3.47
C ILE A 46 0.25 -6.32 -4.70
N PHE A 47 1.07 -5.43 -5.25
CA PHE A 47 1.93 -5.74 -6.40
C PHE A 47 3.15 -4.83 -6.41
N ASP A 48 4.25 -5.30 -7.00
CA ASP A 48 5.47 -4.54 -7.18
C ASP A 48 5.51 -3.83 -8.53
N ILE A 49 6.17 -2.68 -8.56
CA ILE A 49 6.49 -1.94 -9.78
C ILE A 49 8.01 -1.83 -9.88
N GLU A 50 8.60 -2.55 -10.82
CA GLU A 50 10.01 -2.46 -11.17
C GLU A 50 10.22 -1.44 -12.31
N LYS A 51 11.10 -0.46 -12.13
CA LYS A 51 11.49 0.44 -13.22
C LYS A 51 12.55 -0.25 -14.08
N VAL A 52 12.19 -0.54 -15.34
CA VAL A 52 12.98 -1.25 -16.37
C VAL A 52 14.40 -0.69 -16.64
N LYS A 53 14.73 0.52 -16.18
CA LYS A 53 16.06 1.16 -16.36
C LYS A 53 16.71 1.54 -15.02
N GLY A 54 17.21 0.54 -14.29
CA GLY A 54 18.07 0.73 -13.10
C GLY A 54 17.44 1.53 -11.96
N GLY A 55 16.11 1.59 -11.90
CA GLY A 55 15.39 2.47 -11.00
C GLY A 55 14.63 1.70 -9.93
N SER A 56 14.46 2.38 -8.80
CA SER A 56 13.77 1.95 -7.58
C SER A 56 12.60 1.00 -7.82
N LYS A 57 12.56 -0.09 -7.07
CA LYS A 57 11.38 -0.93 -6.96
C LYS A 57 10.40 -0.28 -5.98
N PHE A 58 9.12 -0.44 -6.25
CA PHE A 58 8.06 0.01 -5.36
C PHE A 58 7.15 -1.16 -5.05
N VAL A 59 6.62 -1.20 -3.84
CA VAL A 59 5.47 -2.03 -3.49
C VAL A 59 4.24 -1.12 -3.45
N VAL A 60 3.19 -1.52 -4.15
CA VAL A 60 1.91 -0.82 -4.19
C VAL A 60 0.83 -1.69 -3.56
N ALA A 61 0.17 -1.15 -2.55
CA ALA A 61 -0.99 -1.78 -1.92
C ALA A 61 -2.26 -0.98 -2.26
N VAL A 62 -3.30 -1.68 -2.71
CA VAL A 62 -4.62 -1.11 -2.99
C VAL A 62 -5.55 -1.49 -1.86
N LEU A 63 -6.19 -0.50 -1.25
CA LEU A 63 -7.15 -0.70 -0.17
C LEU A 63 -8.51 -0.13 -0.55
N LYS A 64 -9.57 -0.65 0.06
CA LYS A 64 -10.94 -0.15 -0.10
C LYS A 64 -11.61 0.01 1.25
N ARG A 65 -12.63 0.87 1.33
CA ARG A 65 -13.61 0.84 2.41
C ARG A 65 -14.98 1.31 1.94
N PRO A 66 -16.07 0.98 2.66
CA PRO A 66 -17.38 1.54 2.37
C PRO A 66 -17.34 3.06 2.53
N LYS A 67 -17.75 3.78 1.49
CA LYS A 67 -17.99 5.22 1.56
C LYS A 67 -19.40 5.41 2.09
N GLU A 68 -19.53 5.85 3.34
CA GLU A 68 -20.83 6.25 3.86
C GLU A 68 -21.45 7.29 2.92
N SER A 69 -22.64 6.99 2.41
CA SER A 69 -23.41 7.97 1.67
C SER A 69 -24.03 8.93 2.68
N ILE A 70 -23.45 10.12 2.82
CA ILE A 70 -24.11 11.23 3.50
C ILE A 70 -25.40 11.51 2.70
N HIS A 71 -26.54 11.35 3.36
CA HIS A 71 -27.86 11.72 2.83
C HIS A 71 -28.11 13.20 3.08
#